data_AF-D2DJV3-F1
#
_entry.id   AF-D2DJV3-F1
#
_cell.length_a   1.000
_cell.length_b   1.000
_cell.length_c   1.000
_cell.angle_alpha   90.00
_cell.angle_beta   90.00
_cell.angle_gamma   90.00
#
_symmetry.space_group_name_H-M   'P 1'
#
loop_
_entity.id
_entity.type
_entity.pdbx_description
1 polymer ?
#
loop_
_entity_poly.entity_id
_entity_poly.type
_entity_poly.pdbx_seq_one_letter_code
_entity_poly.pdbx_strand_id
1 'polypeptide(L)'
;MGTYHGKGLSSMMTDGSQANLTSRDPRANRQPAPRGLPPVSPGATPVDTGKGVTKANRAKSRVPIIIIPAAPTSLITMYNAKEILQDLRFEKTEDKKANGCRRDNDLLIQRLKSDGRTVPYRVIDQPNKLNREDWDRVVAVFVQGPAWQFKNWPIGSDPVEIFSLVKAFHLKYAHMPLHPDVKKWNVHVIQLDDHRHLDKANFQQIWDILDRHMVKAKPHLRF
;
A
#
# COMPACT_ATOMS: atom_id res chain seq x y z
N MET A 1 -14.80 23.61 56.04
CA MET A 1 -14.32 23.26 57.39
C MET A 1 -13.65 21.90 57.31
N GLY A 2 -12.35 21.81 57.65
CA GLY A 2 -11.61 20.55 57.83
C GLY A 2 -11.23 19.75 56.57
N THR A 3 -10.11 19.03 56.51
CA THR A 3 -8.74 19.38 56.94
C THR A 3 -7.71 18.49 56.24
N TYR A 4 -6.52 19.06 56.04
CA TYR A 4 -5.33 18.54 55.36
C TYR A 4 -4.62 17.30 55.96
N HIS A 5 -3.72 16.75 55.11
CA HIS A 5 -2.37 16.19 55.38
C HIS A 5 -2.14 14.70 55.70
N GLY A 6 -1.12 14.15 55.00
CA GLY A 6 -0.39 12.91 55.30
C GLY A 6 0.73 12.68 54.26
N LYS A 7 2.00 12.90 54.61
CA LYS A 7 3.19 12.73 53.74
C LYS A 7 4.17 11.68 54.31
N GLY A 8 4.91 10.99 53.44
CA GLY A 8 6.15 10.22 53.72
C GLY A 8 6.53 9.41 52.47
N LEU A 9 7.74 9.46 51.85
CA LEU A 9 9.13 9.35 52.34
C LEU A 9 9.43 7.95 52.94
N SER A 10 10.48 7.18 52.57
CA SER A 10 11.57 7.38 51.59
C SER A 10 12.28 6.06 51.19
N SER A 11 12.90 6.07 50.01
CA SER A 11 14.16 5.40 49.55
C SER A 11 14.89 4.33 50.38
N MET A 12 15.31 3.24 49.70
CA MET A 12 16.66 2.59 49.69
C MET A 12 16.63 1.46 48.63
N MET A 13 17.40 1.48 47.52
CA MET A 13 18.84 1.16 47.36
C MET A 13 19.28 -0.24 47.84
N THR A 14 19.60 -1.15 46.91
CA THR A 14 20.65 -2.18 47.05
C THR A 14 21.18 -2.58 45.66
N ASP A 15 22.50 -2.76 45.56
CA ASP A 15 23.28 -3.16 44.37
C ASP A 15 23.37 -4.70 44.23
N GLY A 16 23.83 -5.22 43.09
CA GLY A 16 23.94 -6.67 42.87
C GLY A 16 24.41 -7.14 41.49
N SER A 17 25.48 -6.55 40.94
CA SER A 17 26.10 -7.05 39.70
C SER A 17 26.81 -8.40 39.91
N GLN A 18 26.56 -9.42 39.06
CA GLN A 18 27.38 -10.64 39.02
C GLN A 18 28.39 -10.61 37.87
N ALA A 19 29.66 -10.80 38.23
CA ALA A 19 30.77 -10.95 37.30
C ALA A 19 31.07 -12.43 37.01
N ASN A 20 31.57 -12.73 35.81
CA ASN A 20 32.09 -14.04 35.45
C ASN A 20 33.58 -13.90 35.08
N LEU A 21 34.46 -14.71 35.69
CA LEU A 21 35.92 -14.58 35.59
C LEU A 21 36.62 -15.94 35.74
N THR A 22 37.92 -15.96 35.40
CA THR A 22 38.88 -17.10 35.35
C THR A 22 38.79 -17.97 34.08
N SER A 23 39.88 -18.41 33.42
CA SER A 23 41.33 -18.11 33.46
C SER A 23 41.98 -18.68 32.17
N ARG A 24 42.92 -18.03 31.45
CA ARG A 24 44.42 -18.08 31.58
C ARG A 24 44.98 -19.52 31.80
N ASP A 25 46.09 -19.99 31.20
CA ASP A 25 47.27 -19.31 30.60
C ASP A 25 48.08 -20.24 29.59
N PRO A 26 49.40 -20.09 29.21
CA PRO A 26 49.82 -20.25 27.80
C PRO A 26 51.02 -21.23 27.52
N ARG A 27 51.45 -21.33 26.24
CA ARG A 27 52.80 -21.73 25.71
C ARG A 27 52.74 -21.82 24.15
N ALA A 28 53.79 -21.65 23.34
CA ALA A 28 55.20 -21.30 23.55
C ALA A 28 55.82 -20.63 22.29
N ASN A 29 56.98 -19.99 22.45
CA ASN A 29 57.80 -19.34 21.41
C ASN A 29 58.77 -20.32 20.71
N ARG A 30 59.04 -20.16 19.39
CA ARG A 30 60.30 -20.54 18.70
C ARG A 30 60.36 -20.08 17.21
N GLN A 31 61.51 -19.53 16.82
CA GLN A 31 62.01 -19.28 15.44
C GLN A 31 63.22 -20.20 15.17
N PRO A 32 63.64 -20.53 13.92
CA PRO A 32 64.41 -19.62 13.04
C PRO A 32 64.19 -19.77 11.49
N ALA A 33 64.95 -19.00 10.70
CA ALA A 33 64.94 -18.83 9.22
C ALA A 33 65.83 -19.88 8.47
N PRO A 34 66.22 -19.81 7.15
CA PRO A 34 66.09 -18.73 6.13
C PRO A 34 65.92 -19.11 4.61
N ARG A 35 65.97 -18.07 3.74
CA ARG A 35 66.33 -18.01 2.28
C ARG A 35 65.34 -18.45 1.18
N GLY A 36 65.08 -17.53 0.22
CA GLY A 36 64.58 -17.78 -1.14
C GLY A 36 64.30 -16.48 -1.93
N LEU A 37 64.84 -16.35 -3.16
CA LEU A 37 64.63 -15.28 -4.16
C LEU A 37 64.81 -15.86 -5.58
N PRO A 38 64.38 -15.19 -6.68
CA PRO A 38 63.43 -14.08 -6.81
C PRO A 38 62.13 -14.62 -7.49
N PRO A 39 61.74 -14.42 -8.78
CA PRO A 39 62.18 -13.55 -9.88
C PRO A 39 61.28 -12.30 -10.08
N VAL A 40 61.28 -11.68 -11.26
CA VAL A 40 60.52 -10.47 -11.67
C VAL A 40 59.72 -10.70 -12.97
N SER A 41 58.58 -10.02 -13.16
CA SER A 41 57.97 -9.74 -14.48
C SER A 41 56.86 -8.67 -14.41
N PRO A 42 56.47 -8.01 -15.52
CA PRO A 42 56.07 -6.60 -15.50
C PRO A 42 54.61 -6.31 -15.92
N GLY A 43 54.20 -5.04 -15.75
CA GLY A 43 53.14 -4.43 -16.57
C GLY A 43 51.84 -4.09 -15.85
N ALA A 44 51.80 -2.95 -15.15
CA ALA A 44 50.54 -2.35 -14.70
C ALA A 44 50.06 -1.31 -15.73
N THR A 45 49.14 -1.70 -16.62
CA THR A 45 48.27 -0.75 -17.32
C THR A 45 47.04 -0.48 -16.44
N PRO A 46 46.69 0.78 -16.12
CA PRO A 46 45.44 1.09 -15.46
C PRO A 46 44.32 0.97 -16.50
N VAL A 47 43.64 -0.18 -16.53
CA VAL A 47 42.42 -0.35 -17.31
C VAL A 47 41.33 0.46 -16.62
N ASP A 48 41.05 1.64 -17.16
CA ASP A 48 39.88 2.45 -16.81
C ASP A 48 38.60 1.66 -17.12
N THR A 49 38.20 0.82 -16.18
CA THR A 49 36.88 0.18 -16.18
C THR A 49 35.92 1.13 -15.51
N GLY A 50 35.70 2.28 -16.14
CA GLY A 50 34.57 3.15 -15.88
C GLY A 50 33.29 2.33 -16.00
N LYS A 51 32.83 1.76 -14.87
CA LYS A 51 31.48 1.19 -14.72
C LYS A 51 30.49 2.34 -14.75
N GLY A 52 30.31 2.90 -15.95
CA GLY A 52 29.14 3.65 -16.33
C GLY A 52 27.94 2.73 -16.15
N VAL A 53 27.36 2.77 -14.96
CA VAL A 53 25.98 2.34 -14.73
C VAL A 53 25.14 3.31 -15.56
N THR A 54 25.00 3.00 -16.84
CA THR A 54 23.99 3.61 -17.68
C THR A 54 22.69 3.41 -16.91
N LYS A 55 22.04 4.53 -16.57
CA LYS A 55 20.73 4.50 -15.94
C LYS A 55 19.77 3.91 -16.97
N ALA A 56 19.70 2.58 -17.02
CA ALA A 56 18.64 1.87 -17.68
C ALA A 56 17.35 2.50 -17.16
N ASN A 57 16.62 3.18 -18.05
CA ASN A 57 15.38 3.85 -17.71
C ASN A 57 14.52 2.83 -16.96
N ARG A 58 14.34 3.02 -15.65
CA ARG A 58 13.47 2.15 -14.85
C ARG A 58 12.14 2.16 -15.56
N ALA A 59 11.76 1.03 -16.17
CA ALA A 59 10.60 0.98 -17.05
C ALA A 59 9.39 1.46 -16.25
N LYS A 60 8.83 2.62 -16.65
CA LYS A 60 7.74 3.25 -15.91
C LYS A 60 6.64 2.23 -15.71
N SER A 61 6.30 1.96 -14.45
CA SER A 61 5.25 0.98 -14.12
C SER A 61 3.97 1.37 -14.84
N ARG A 62 3.28 0.39 -15.42
CA ARG A 62 2.01 0.61 -16.13
C ARG A 62 0.80 -0.02 -15.42
N VAL A 63 1.02 -0.49 -14.20
CA VAL A 63 -0.03 -1.07 -13.33
C VAL A 63 -1.00 0.04 -12.95
N PRO A 64 -2.30 -0.06 -13.26
CA PRO A 64 -3.29 0.93 -12.82
C PRO A 64 -3.47 0.93 -11.29
N ILE A 65 -3.85 2.09 -10.75
CA ILE A 65 -4.09 2.30 -9.32
C ILE A 65 -5.57 2.61 -9.05
N ILE A 66 -6.13 1.91 -8.07
CA ILE A 66 -7.45 2.15 -7.51
C ILE A 66 -7.26 2.68 -6.08
N ILE A 67 -7.87 3.82 -5.77
CA ILE A 67 -7.86 4.39 -4.41
C ILE A 67 -9.19 4.05 -3.72
N ILE A 68 -9.13 3.53 -2.49
CA ILE A 68 -10.30 3.30 -1.63
C ILE A 68 -10.25 4.20 -0.38
N PRO A 69 -11.36 4.37 0.36
CA PRO A 69 -11.36 5.19 1.57
C PRO A 69 -10.52 4.57 2.70
N ALA A 70 -9.67 5.37 3.34
CA ALA A 70 -8.99 5.03 4.60
C ALA A 70 -9.92 5.17 5.82
N ALA A 71 -11.11 4.56 5.76
CA ALA A 71 -12.15 4.70 6.77
C ALA A 71 -12.68 3.33 7.23
N PRO A 72 -12.63 3.01 8.54
CA PRO A 72 -13.08 1.71 9.05
C PRO A 72 -14.55 1.36 8.76
N THR A 73 -15.41 2.37 8.57
CA THR A 73 -16.84 2.23 8.28
C THR A 73 -17.15 2.15 6.78
N SER A 74 -16.14 2.17 5.91
CA SER A 74 -16.31 1.97 4.47
C SER A 74 -16.71 0.52 4.17
N LEU A 75 -17.62 0.33 3.20
CA LEU A 75 -18.00 -1.02 2.73
C LEU A 75 -16.84 -1.70 1.97
N ILE A 76 -15.96 -0.92 1.34
CA ILE A 76 -14.70 -1.40 0.75
C ILE A 76 -13.52 -0.88 1.56
N THR A 77 -12.66 -1.79 2.01
CA THR A 77 -11.46 -1.54 2.82
C THR A 77 -10.31 -2.42 2.33
N MET A 78 -9.09 -2.17 2.82
CA MET A 78 -7.92 -3.01 2.50
C MET A 78 -8.05 -4.48 2.96
N TYR A 79 -9.07 -4.83 3.75
CA TYR A 79 -9.34 -6.22 4.16
C TYR A 79 -10.20 -7.02 3.18
N ASN A 80 -11.05 -6.35 2.38
CA ASN A 80 -12.04 -7.00 1.51
C ASN A 80 -11.99 -6.52 0.04
N ALA A 81 -11.11 -5.58 -0.29
CA ALA A 81 -10.98 -5.05 -1.65
C ALA A 81 -10.56 -6.10 -2.68
N LYS A 82 -9.86 -7.17 -2.27
CA LYS A 82 -9.54 -8.29 -3.16
C LYS A 82 -10.80 -9.04 -3.54
N GLU A 83 -11.61 -9.43 -2.56
CA GLU A 83 -12.83 -10.21 -2.76
C GLU A 83 -13.85 -9.41 -3.59
N ILE A 84 -13.97 -8.10 -3.33
CA ILE A 84 -14.87 -7.20 -4.08
C ILE A 84 -14.41 -7.01 -5.53
N LEU A 85 -13.14 -6.69 -5.76
CA LEU A 85 -12.64 -6.28 -7.08
C LEU A 85 -12.18 -7.46 -7.94
N GLN A 86 -11.55 -8.47 -7.34
CA GLN A 86 -11.01 -9.63 -8.04
C GLN A 86 -12.03 -10.76 -8.13
N ASP A 87 -12.60 -11.14 -6.99
CA ASP A 87 -13.44 -12.34 -6.88
C ASP A 87 -14.95 -12.03 -7.05
N LEU A 88 -15.29 -10.75 -7.19
CA LEU A 88 -16.63 -10.19 -7.40
C LEU A 88 -17.66 -10.63 -6.33
N ARG A 89 -17.23 -10.65 -5.06
CA ARG A 89 -18.04 -11.03 -3.89
C ARG A 89 -17.89 -10.01 -2.76
N PHE A 90 -18.99 -9.70 -2.07
CA PHE A 90 -18.93 -8.87 -0.87
C PHE A 90 -18.62 -9.72 0.37
N GLU A 91 -17.62 -9.30 1.15
CA GLU A 91 -17.35 -9.80 2.49
C GLU A 91 -17.23 -8.61 3.45
N LYS A 92 -17.81 -8.70 4.65
CA LYS A 92 -17.72 -7.61 5.63
C LYS A 92 -16.31 -7.54 6.21
N THR A 93 -15.84 -6.32 6.48
CA THR A 93 -14.50 -6.11 7.03
C THR A 93 -14.34 -6.72 8.42
N GLU A 94 -15.43 -6.81 9.17
CA GLU A 94 -15.54 -7.40 10.50
C GLU A 94 -15.27 -8.91 10.43
N ASP A 95 -15.89 -9.60 9.47
CA ASP A 95 -15.73 -11.04 9.25
C ASP A 95 -14.29 -11.37 8.84
N LYS A 96 -13.65 -10.54 7.99
CA LYS A 96 -12.22 -10.70 7.65
C LYS A 96 -11.34 -10.62 8.90
N LYS A 97 -11.57 -9.61 9.75
CA LYS A 97 -10.81 -9.41 11.00
C LYS A 97 -11.02 -10.55 12.00
N ALA A 98 -12.25 -11.02 12.16
CA ALA A 98 -12.59 -12.15 13.02
C ALA A 98 -11.86 -13.44 12.59
N ASN A 99 -11.73 -13.66 11.28
CA ASN A 99 -10.95 -14.76 10.69
C ASN A 99 -9.42 -14.53 10.71
N GLY A 100 -8.91 -13.54 11.47
CA GLY A 100 -7.48 -13.28 11.63
C GLY A 100 -6.78 -12.64 10.42
N CYS A 101 -7.54 -12.13 9.44
CA CYS A 101 -6.97 -11.48 8.26
C CYS A 101 -6.16 -10.23 8.65
N ARG A 102 -4.91 -10.15 8.18
CA ARG A 102 -4.04 -8.99 8.38
C ARG A 102 -4.31 -7.92 7.32
N ARG A 103 -4.14 -6.64 7.68
CA ARG A 103 -4.33 -5.52 6.77
C ARG A 103 -3.07 -5.22 5.97
N ASP A 104 -3.16 -5.31 4.65
CA ASP A 104 -2.14 -4.78 3.75
C ASP A 104 -2.24 -3.25 3.61
N ASN A 105 -1.11 -2.57 3.39
CA ASN A 105 -1.08 -1.14 3.07
C ASN A 105 -1.08 -0.87 1.56
N ASP A 106 -0.83 -1.91 0.76
CA ASP A 106 -0.64 -1.87 -0.68
C ASP A 106 -0.98 -3.26 -1.21
N LEU A 107 -2.06 -3.38 -1.99
CA LEU A 107 -2.64 -4.66 -2.38
C LEU A 107 -2.59 -4.80 -3.90
N LEU A 108 -1.96 -5.87 -4.39
CA LEU A 108 -1.93 -6.20 -5.82
C LEU A 108 -2.98 -7.26 -6.12
N ILE A 109 -4.02 -6.90 -6.87
CA ILE A 109 -5.07 -7.82 -7.34
C ILE A 109 -4.84 -8.22 -8.80
N GLN A 110 -5.36 -9.38 -9.20
CA GLN A 110 -5.20 -9.94 -10.55
C GLN A 110 -6.57 -10.10 -11.22
N ARG A 111 -7.02 -9.05 -11.93
CA ARG A 111 -8.31 -9.04 -12.61
C ARG A 111 -8.28 -9.96 -13.83
N LEU A 112 -9.17 -10.94 -13.89
CA LEU A 112 -9.42 -11.72 -15.11
C LEU A 112 -10.37 -10.95 -16.04
N LYS A 113 -9.99 -10.78 -17.30
CA LYS A 113 -10.84 -10.19 -18.36
C LYS A 113 -11.61 -11.27 -19.12
N SER A 114 -12.67 -10.86 -19.81
CA SER A 114 -13.51 -11.74 -20.65
C SER A 114 -12.76 -12.41 -21.81
N ASP A 115 -11.64 -11.84 -22.24
CA ASP A 115 -10.73 -12.40 -23.24
C ASP A 115 -9.67 -13.36 -22.66
N GLY A 116 -9.79 -13.73 -21.37
CA GLY A 116 -8.87 -14.62 -20.67
C GLY A 116 -7.57 -13.97 -20.20
N ARG A 117 -7.32 -12.69 -20.50
CA ARG A 117 -6.11 -12.00 -20.01
C ARG A 117 -6.26 -11.62 -18.54
N THR A 118 -5.21 -11.84 -17.77
CA THR A 118 -5.09 -11.37 -16.39
C THR A 118 -4.34 -10.04 -16.34
N VAL A 119 -4.90 -9.05 -15.65
CA VAL A 119 -4.35 -7.71 -15.53
C VAL A 119 -4.12 -7.36 -14.06
N PRO A 120 -2.89 -6.94 -13.67
CA PRO A 120 -2.61 -6.49 -12.32
C PRO A 120 -3.20 -5.09 -12.07
N TYR A 121 -3.87 -4.90 -10.94
CA TYR A 121 -4.25 -3.58 -10.41
C TYR A 121 -3.70 -3.42 -9.00
N ARG A 122 -3.21 -2.22 -8.69
CA ARG A 122 -2.76 -1.84 -7.35
C ARG A 122 -3.89 -1.13 -6.61
N VAL A 123 -4.22 -1.55 -5.41
CA VAL A 123 -5.22 -0.95 -4.54
C VAL A 123 -4.55 -0.35 -3.31
N ILE A 124 -4.87 0.90 -3.00
CA ILE A 124 -4.35 1.61 -1.82
C ILE A 124 -5.46 2.43 -1.14
N ASP A 125 -5.28 2.74 0.14
CA ASP A 125 -6.15 3.68 0.87
C ASP A 125 -5.45 4.99 1.28
N GLN A 126 -4.13 5.10 1.07
CA GLN A 126 -3.32 6.27 1.47
C GLN A 126 -2.78 7.04 0.25
N PRO A 127 -3.58 7.90 -0.39
CA PRO A 127 -3.19 8.65 -1.61
C PRO A 127 -1.93 9.51 -1.41
N ASN A 128 -1.67 9.99 -0.20
CA ASN A 128 -0.51 10.81 0.12
C ASN A 128 0.83 10.05 0.03
N LYS A 129 0.82 8.72 -0.13
CA LYS A 129 2.01 7.90 -0.42
C LYS A 129 2.32 7.80 -1.92
N LEU A 130 1.44 8.28 -2.80
CA LEU A 130 1.66 8.29 -4.24
C LEU A 130 2.60 9.44 -4.64
N ASN A 131 3.62 9.12 -5.44
CA ASN A 131 4.44 10.14 -6.08
C ASN A 131 3.71 10.74 -7.31
N ARG A 132 4.25 11.83 -7.89
CA ARG A 132 3.62 12.52 -9.03
C ARG A 132 3.41 11.63 -10.27
N GLU A 133 4.29 10.67 -10.55
CA GLU A 133 4.14 9.74 -11.68
C GLU A 133 3.07 8.67 -11.40
N ASP A 134 2.86 8.31 -10.13
CA ASP A 134 1.81 7.35 -9.74
C ASP A 134 0.40 7.90 -10.00
N TRP A 135 0.20 9.22 -9.85
CA TRP A 135 -1.10 9.87 -10.08
C TRP A 135 -1.60 9.75 -11.52
N ASP A 136 -0.71 9.68 -12.52
CA ASP A 136 -1.12 9.40 -13.90
C ASP A 136 -1.65 7.95 -14.06
N ARG A 137 -1.27 7.05 -13.14
CA ARG A 137 -1.73 5.66 -13.13
C ARG A 137 -2.99 5.46 -12.30
N VAL A 138 -3.49 6.49 -11.60
CA VAL A 138 -4.78 6.40 -10.89
C VAL A 138 -5.92 6.41 -11.90
N VAL A 139 -6.79 5.41 -11.81
CA VAL A 139 -7.88 5.17 -12.76
C VAL A 139 -9.25 5.18 -12.12
N ALA A 140 -9.34 4.82 -10.84
CA ALA A 140 -10.57 4.79 -10.10
C ALA A 140 -10.40 5.23 -8.64
N VAL A 141 -11.47 5.81 -8.09
CA VAL A 141 -11.57 6.22 -6.68
C VAL A 141 -12.91 5.73 -6.12
N PHE A 142 -12.90 5.05 -4.98
CA PHE A 142 -14.10 4.79 -4.20
C PHE A 142 -14.33 5.93 -3.20
N VAL A 143 -15.55 6.46 -3.15
CA VAL A 143 -15.93 7.62 -2.34
C VAL A 143 -16.93 7.23 -1.25
N GLN A 144 -16.82 7.85 -0.07
CA GLN A 144 -17.80 7.69 1.02
C GLN A 144 -18.89 8.76 1.00
N GLY A 145 -18.56 9.95 0.50
CA GLY A 145 -19.51 11.04 0.32
C GLY A 145 -19.12 12.38 0.96
N PRO A 146 -18.47 12.45 2.12
CA PRO A 146 -17.98 13.73 2.64
C PRO A 146 -16.78 14.26 1.85
N ALA A 147 -16.81 15.53 1.46
CA ALA A 147 -15.72 16.17 0.69
C ALA A 147 -14.36 16.16 1.40
N TRP A 148 -14.33 16.05 2.74
CA TRP A 148 -13.07 15.97 3.50
C TRP A 148 -12.22 14.75 3.13
N GLN A 149 -12.78 13.71 2.50
CA GLN A 149 -12.04 12.56 1.98
C GLN A 149 -10.88 12.98 1.05
N PHE A 150 -11.05 14.08 0.31
CA PHE A 150 -10.08 14.59 -0.67
C PHE A 150 -9.13 15.66 -0.09
N LYS A 151 -9.23 15.95 1.21
CA LYS A 151 -8.37 16.93 1.87
C LYS A 151 -6.90 16.50 1.80
N ASN A 152 -6.02 17.46 1.47
CA ASN A 152 -4.57 17.28 1.34
C ASN A 152 -4.14 16.31 0.21
N TRP A 153 -5.01 15.97 -0.74
CA TRP A 153 -4.61 15.16 -1.90
C TRP A 153 -3.62 15.94 -2.80
N PRO A 154 -2.51 15.32 -3.25
CA PRO A 154 -1.49 15.96 -4.10
C PRO A 154 -1.99 16.55 -5.43
N ILE A 155 -3.15 16.12 -5.92
CA ILE A 155 -3.76 16.59 -7.19
C ILE A 155 -4.81 17.69 -6.99
N GLY A 156 -4.95 18.22 -5.78
CA GLY A 156 -6.06 19.10 -5.39
C GLY A 156 -7.15 18.36 -4.63
N SER A 157 -8.08 19.11 -4.02
CA SER A 157 -9.11 18.58 -3.12
C SER A 157 -10.54 18.78 -3.62
N ASP A 158 -10.75 19.38 -4.80
CA ASP A 158 -12.09 19.53 -5.37
C ASP A 158 -12.57 18.21 -6.02
N PRO A 159 -13.71 17.64 -5.59
CA PRO A 159 -14.24 16.42 -6.17
C PRO A 159 -14.56 16.53 -7.66
N VAL A 160 -14.96 17.70 -8.17
CA VAL A 160 -15.34 17.85 -9.59
C VAL A 160 -14.11 17.77 -10.49
N GLU A 161 -13.04 18.49 -10.15
CA GLU A 161 -11.73 18.38 -10.80
C GLU A 161 -11.18 16.94 -10.73
N ILE A 162 -11.18 16.32 -9.55
CA ILE A 162 -10.68 14.94 -9.38
C ILE A 162 -11.46 13.97 -10.28
N PHE A 163 -12.79 14.00 -10.27
CA PHE A 163 -13.63 13.07 -11.04
C PHE A 163 -13.69 13.38 -12.54
N SER A 164 -13.10 14.49 -13.00
CA SER A 164 -12.81 14.70 -14.42
C SER A 164 -11.64 13.85 -14.92
N LEU A 165 -10.68 13.53 -14.03
CA LEU A 165 -9.44 12.81 -14.34
C LEU A 165 -9.51 11.30 -14.07
N VAL A 166 -10.34 10.87 -13.11
CA VAL A 166 -10.43 9.47 -12.64
C VAL A 166 -11.88 9.04 -12.47
N LYS A 167 -12.21 7.75 -12.64
CA LYS A 167 -13.59 7.30 -12.47
C LYS A 167 -13.96 7.09 -11.00
N ALA A 168 -14.94 7.84 -10.53
CA ALA A 168 -15.45 7.69 -9.17
C ALA A 168 -16.57 6.64 -9.06
N PHE A 169 -16.53 5.86 -7.98
CA PHE A 169 -17.52 4.87 -7.57
C PHE A 169 -17.96 5.10 -6.12
N HIS A 170 -19.21 4.82 -5.77
CA HIS A 170 -19.70 4.82 -4.40
C HIS A 170 -20.43 3.51 -4.12
N LEU A 171 -20.07 2.84 -3.02
CA LEU A 171 -20.68 1.60 -2.58
C LEU A 171 -21.61 1.90 -1.40
N LYS A 172 -22.90 1.53 -1.52
CA LYS A 172 -23.92 1.67 -0.46
C LYS A 172 -24.79 0.42 -0.37
N TYR A 173 -25.34 0.12 0.80
CA TYR A 173 -26.45 -0.85 0.90
C TYR A 173 -27.71 -0.30 0.24
N ALA A 174 -28.49 -1.12 -0.47
CA ALA A 174 -29.66 -0.69 -1.24
C ALA A 174 -30.65 0.12 -0.38
N HIS A 175 -30.96 -0.38 0.83
CA HIS A 175 -31.85 0.23 1.80
C HIS A 175 -31.34 1.54 2.43
N MET A 176 -30.06 1.90 2.25
CA MET A 176 -29.48 3.13 2.82
C MET A 176 -29.65 4.35 1.90
N PRO A 177 -29.92 5.55 2.46
CA PRO A 177 -30.00 6.78 1.68
C PRO A 177 -28.62 7.14 1.08
N LEU A 178 -28.63 7.65 -0.15
CA LEU A 178 -27.42 8.15 -0.80
C LEU A 178 -26.98 9.48 -0.19
N HIS A 179 -25.69 9.60 0.15
CA HIS A 179 -25.10 10.80 0.76
C HIS A 179 -25.37 12.06 -0.10
N PRO A 180 -25.78 13.21 0.48
CA PRO A 180 -26.20 14.38 -0.29
C PRO A 180 -25.17 14.91 -1.29
N ASP A 181 -23.88 14.86 -0.97
CA ASP A 181 -22.83 15.33 -1.88
C ASP A 181 -22.54 14.34 -3.02
N VAL A 182 -22.70 13.02 -2.80
CA VAL A 182 -22.54 12.03 -3.88
C VAL A 182 -23.59 12.24 -4.98
N LYS A 183 -24.79 12.72 -4.62
CA LYS A 183 -25.84 13.09 -5.59
C LYS A 183 -25.42 14.25 -6.53
N LYS A 184 -24.45 15.07 -6.14
CA LYS A 184 -23.97 16.24 -6.88
C LYS A 184 -22.77 15.93 -7.78
N TRP A 185 -22.13 14.77 -7.60
CA TRP A 185 -20.86 14.43 -8.22
C TRP A 185 -21.00 13.37 -9.33
N ASN A 186 -20.04 13.31 -10.26
CA ASN A 186 -19.97 12.30 -11.33
C ASN A 186 -19.49 10.92 -10.81
N VAL A 187 -20.27 10.35 -9.91
CA VAL A 187 -19.97 9.11 -9.20
C VAL A 187 -20.93 8.02 -9.66
N HIS A 188 -20.41 6.84 -9.99
CA HIS A 188 -21.26 5.69 -10.27
C HIS A 188 -21.61 4.95 -8.97
N VAL A 189 -22.89 4.78 -8.68
CA VAL A 189 -23.37 4.22 -7.42
C VAL A 189 -23.66 2.72 -7.58
N ILE A 190 -22.89 1.90 -6.88
CA ILE A 190 -23.11 0.46 -6.76
C ILE A 190 -23.93 0.20 -5.50
N GLN A 191 -25.03 -0.54 -5.66
CA GLN A 191 -25.94 -0.87 -4.57
C GLN A 191 -25.76 -2.33 -4.16
N LEU A 192 -25.38 -2.55 -2.89
CA LEU A 192 -25.39 -3.87 -2.28
C LEU A 192 -26.79 -4.17 -1.78
N ASP A 193 -27.48 -5.08 -2.47
CA ASP A 193 -28.65 -5.75 -1.92
C ASP A 193 -28.22 -6.69 -0.79
N ASP A 194 -29.14 -7.12 0.07
CA ASP A 194 -28.88 -8.16 1.08
C ASP A 194 -28.72 -9.54 0.43
N HIS A 195 -29.37 -9.76 -0.72
CA HIS A 195 -29.25 -10.94 -1.55
C HIS A 195 -27.92 -10.98 -2.34
N ARG A 196 -26.92 -11.66 -1.78
CA ARG A 196 -25.55 -11.81 -2.33
C ARG A 196 -25.43 -12.34 -3.76
N HIS A 197 -26.48 -12.94 -4.35
CA HIS A 197 -26.42 -13.45 -5.72
C HIS A 197 -26.25 -12.34 -6.77
N LEU A 198 -26.56 -11.08 -6.43
CA LEU A 198 -26.38 -9.93 -7.30
C LEU A 198 -24.96 -9.32 -7.25
N ASP A 199 -24.16 -9.64 -6.23
CA ASP A 199 -22.81 -9.08 -6.01
C ASP A 199 -21.95 -9.17 -7.29
N LYS A 200 -21.92 -10.34 -7.93
CA LYS A 200 -21.11 -10.57 -9.14
C LYS A 200 -21.48 -9.61 -10.28
N ALA A 201 -22.78 -9.38 -10.50
CA ALA A 201 -23.25 -8.46 -11.55
C ALA A 201 -22.93 -6.99 -11.18
N ASN A 202 -23.21 -6.62 -9.92
CA ASN A 202 -22.94 -5.29 -9.38
C ASN A 202 -21.45 -4.91 -9.46
N PHE A 203 -20.55 -5.84 -9.14
CA PHE A 203 -19.11 -5.60 -9.20
C PHE A 203 -18.54 -5.72 -10.63
N GLN A 204 -19.12 -6.56 -11.50
CA GLN A 204 -18.75 -6.59 -12.92
C GLN A 204 -18.98 -5.22 -13.60
N GLN A 205 -20.07 -4.52 -13.26
CA GLN A 205 -20.35 -3.18 -13.79
C GLN A 205 -19.24 -2.16 -13.50
N ILE A 206 -18.53 -2.29 -12.38
CA ILE A 206 -17.37 -1.44 -12.05
C ILE A 206 -16.31 -1.57 -13.14
N TRP A 207 -15.99 -2.81 -13.53
CA TRP A 207 -15.01 -3.11 -14.56
C TRP A 207 -15.45 -2.66 -15.96
N ASP A 208 -16.70 -2.90 -16.33
CA ASP A 208 -17.26 -2.51 -17.63
C ASP A 208 -17.29 -0.98 -17.81
N ILE A 209 -17.49 -0.23 -16.71
CA ILE A 209 -17.43 1.24 -16.69
C ILE A 209 -15.99 1.73 -16.70
N LEU A 210 -15.11 1.09 -15.93
CA LEU A 210 -13.71 1.47 -15.84
C LEU A 210 -12.96 1.24 -17.16
N ASP A 211 -13.19 0.13 -17.86
CA ASP A 211 -12.60 -0.13 -19.19
C ASP A 211 -13.00 0.96 -20.19
N ARG A 212 -14.29 1.31 -20.26
CA ARG A 212 -14.79 2.37 -21.15
C ARG A 212 -14.22 3.76 -20.84
N HIS A 213 -13.92 4.04 -19.56
CA HIS A 213 -13.22 5.25 -19.17
C HIS A 213 -11.74 5.20 -19.56
N MET A 214 -11.04 4.11 -19.24
CA MET A 214 -9.60 3.95 -19.46
C MET A 214 -9.20 3.94 -20.94
N VAL A 215 -10.02 3.37 -21.83
CA VAL A 215 -9.80 3.43 -23.30
C VAL A 215 -9.69 4.88 -23.80
N LYS A 216 -10.41 5.81 -23.18
CA LYS A 216 -10.42 7.23 -23.57
C LYS A 216 -9.39 8.06 -22.78
N ALA A 217 -9.36 7.89 -21.46
CA ALA A 217 -8.61 8.76 -20.55
C ALA A 217 -7.17 8.28 -20.28
N LYS A 218 -6.90 6.97 -20.40
CA LYS A 218 -5.64 6.33 -19.96
C LYS A 218 -5.08 5.32 -20.97
N PRO A 219 -5.01 5.62 -22.28
CA PRO A 219 -4.58 4.66 -23.32
C PRO A 219 -3.11 4.23 -23.23
N HIS A 220 -2.29 4.91 -22.40
CA HIS A 220 -0.88 4.56 -22.18
C HIS A 220 -0.67 3.41 -21.17
N LEU A 221 -1.68 3.13 -20.32
CA LEU A 221 -1.67 2.03 -19.35
C LEU A 221 -1.91 0.68 -20.03
N ARG A 222 -1.54 -0.42 -19.37
CA ARG A 222 -1.85 -1.78 -19.82
C ARG A 222 -2.96 -2.33 -18.94
N PHE A 223 -4.14 -2.56 -19.52
CA PHE A 223 -5.35 -2.88 -18.76
C PHE A 223 -6.38 -3.75 -19.49
#